data_AF-A0A149QDR7-F1
#
_entry.id   AF-A0A149QDR7-F1
#
_cell.length_a   1.000
_cell.length_b   1.000
_cell.length_c   1.000
_cell.angle_alpha   90.00
_cell.angle_beta   90.00
_cell.angle_gamma   90.00
#
_symmetry.space_group_name_H-M   'P 1'
#
loop_
_entity.id
_entity.type
_entity.pdbx_description
1 polymer ?
#
loop_
_entity_poly.entity_id
_entity_poly.type
_entity_poly.pdbx_seq_one_letter_code
_entity_poly.pdbx_strand_id
1 'polypeptide(L)'
;MPDHLHWLMQLRDGSLARMMGTVKSRSSRLLGQQFGIQTPLWQPSYFDHAVRSEEALRRHALYILGNPIRAGLTLHLDEYPFAWCRWPMR
;
A
#
# COMPACT_ATOMS: atom_id res chain seq x y z
N MET A 1 -2.38 6.95 -1.12
CA MET A 1 -3.71 7.53 -0.86
C MET A 1 -3.62 8.31 0.44
N PRO A 2 -4.37 9.41 0.62
CA PRO A 2 -4.26 10.25 1.82
C PRO A 2 -4.63 9.53 3.13
N ASP A 3 -5.49 8.50 3.05
CA ASP A 3 -6.15 7.83 4.16
C ASP A 3 -5.82 6.33 4.27
N HIS A 4 -5.23 5.72 3.24
CA HIS A 4 -4.86 4.31 3.23
C HIS A 4 -3.65 3.99 2.34
N LEU A 5 -3.19 2.74 2.42
CA LEU A 5 -2.14 2.20 1.55
C LEU A 5 -2.67 1.03 0.72
N HIS A 6 -2.17 0.93 -0.50
CA HIS A 6 -2.27 -0.27 -1.33
C HIS A 6 -0.87 -0.78 -1.59
N TRP A 7 -0.66 -2.09 -1.42
CA TRP A 7 0.68 -2.67 -1.56
C TRP A 7 0.61 -4.04 -2.21
N LEU A 8 1.34 -4.21 -3.31
CA LEU A 8 1.62 -5.50 -3.91
C LEU A 8 2.99 -5.98 -3.44
N MET A 9 3.03 -7.15 -2.78
CA MET A 9 4.26 -7.69 -2.23
C MET A 9 4.27 -9.22 -2.27
N GLN A 10 5.47 -9.78 -2.16
CA GLN A 10 5.69 -11.20 -1.94
C GLN A 10 6.33 -11.39 -0.57
N LEU A 11 5.73 -12.24 0.28
CA LEU A 11 6.35 -12.66 1.53
C LEU A 11 7.51 -13.61 1.21
N ARG A 12 8.68 -13.35 1.81
CA ARG A 12 9.84 -14.25 1.73
C ARG A 12 9.82 -15.29 2.84
N ASP A 13 9.27 -14.92 4.00
CA ASP A 13 9.11 -15.76 5.18
C ASP A 13 7.94 -15.23 6.04
N GLY A 14 7.44 -16.07 6.94
CA GLY A 14 6.40 -15.74 7.91
C GLY A 14 5.00 -15.59 7.33
N SER A 15 4.10 -14.99 8.11
CA SER A 15 2.69 -14.79 7.74
C SER A 15 2.38 -13.33 7.43
N LEU A 16 1.37 -13.12 6.58
CA LEU A 16 0.85 -11.79 6.26
C LEU A 16 0.42 -11.04 7.52
N ALA A 17 -0.23 -11.74 8.47
CA ALA A 17 -0.69 -11.17 9.73
C ALA A 17 0.47 -10.60 10.57
N ARG A 18 1.59 -11.33 10.67
CA ARG A 18 2.78 -10.87 11.40
C ARG A 18 3.41 -9.65 10.74
N MET A 19 3.50 -9.66 9.41
CA MET A 19 4.02 -8.53 8.64
C MET A 19 3.16 -7.28 8.83
N MET A 20 1.84 -7.40 8.67
CA MET A 20 0.89 -6.29 8.85
C MET A 20 0.92 -5.75 10.29
N GLY A 21 0.97 -6.62 11.30
CA GLY A 21 1.12 -6.22 12.70
C GLY A 21 2.39 -5.41 12.94
N THR A 22 3.50 -5.81 12.32
CA THR A 22 4.79 -5.09 12.40
C THR A 22 4.71 -3.71 11.73
N VAL A 23 4.17 -3.64 10.51
CA VAL A 23 4.04 -2.37 9.77
C VAL A 23 3.17 -1.40 10.55
N LYS A 24 1.98 -1.83 11.00
CA LYS A 24 1.04 -0.97 11.72
C LYS A 24 1.58 -0.49 13.06
N SER A 25 2.18 -1.38 13.85
CA SER A 25 2.73 -1.01 15.17
C SER A 25 3.93 -0.07 15.05
N ARG A 26 4.90 -0.37 14.19
CA ARG A 26 6.11 0.44 14.03
C ARG A 26 5.79 1.82 13.47
N SER A 27 4.97 1.91 12.43
CA SER A 27 4.58 3.19 11.85
C SER A 27 3.78 4.05 12.84
N SER A 28 2.80 3.48 13.57
CA SER A 28 2.04 4.23 14.57
C SER A 28 2.96 4.81 15.65
N ARG A 29 3.92 4.01 16.15
CA ARG A 29 4.86 4.46 17.18
C ARG A 29 5.78 5.56 16.67
N LEU A 30 6.39 5.38 15.50
CA LEU A 30 7.33 6.34 14.93
C LEU A 30 6.63 7.66 14.58
N LEU A 31 5.47 7.60 13.93
CA LEU A 31 4.71 8.78 13.54
C LEU A 31 4.10 9.48 14.76
N GLY A 32 3.63 8.73 15.77
CA GLY A 32 3.19 9.29 17.04
C GLY A 32 4.31 10.03 17.77
N GLN A 33 5.51 9.47 17.81
CA GLN A 33 6.69 10.10 18.43
C GLN A 33 7.17 11.33 17.66
N GLN A 34 7.17 11.29 16.33
CA GLN A 34 7.75 12.35 15.50
C GLN A 34 6.78 13.51 15.24
N PHE A 35 5.48 13.22 15.11
CA PHE A 35 4.48 14.19 14.67
C PHE A 35 3.31 14.37 15.66
N GLY A 36 3.35 13.72 16.83
CA GLY A 36 2.29 13.83 17.84
C GLY A 36 0.96 13.23 17.41
N ILE A 37 0.96 12.29 16.47
CA ILE A 37 -0.28 11.66 15.97
C ILE A 37 -0.93 10.81 17.07
N GLN A 38 -2.23 11.01 17.27
CA GLN A 38 -3.03 10.22 18.21
C GLN A 38 -3.22 8.78 17.72
N THR A 39 -3.19 7.83 18.66
CA THR A 39 -3.41 6.42 18.38
C THR A 39 -4.87 6.01 18.64
N PRO A 40 -5.41 5.03 17.90
CA PRO A 40 -4.75 4.23 16.87
C PRO A 40 -4.67 4.93 15.51
N LEU A 41 -3.50 4.90 14.88
CA LEU A 41 -3.30 5.48 13.53
C LEU A 41 -4.00 4.67 12.43
N TRP A 42 -3.99 3.34 12.54
CA TRP A 42 -4.53 2.44 11.52
C TRP A 42 -5.91 1.92 11.91
N GLN A 43 -6.79 1.76 10.91
CA GLN A 43 -8.02 1.00 11.11
C GLN A 43 -7.72 -0.44 11.56
N PRO A 44 -8.59 -1.05 12.39
CA PRO A 44 -8.53 -2.48 12.68
C PRO A 44 -8.64 -3.32 11.40
N SER A 45 -7.99 -4.49 11.39
CA SER A 45 -7.95 -5.43 10.26
C SER A 45 -7.29 -4.87 8.98
N TYR A 46 -7.13 -5.71 7.96
CA TYR A 46 -6.62 -5.33 6.65
C TYR A 46 -7.32 -6.17 5.57
N PHE A 47 -7.33 -5.67 4.34
CA PHE A 47 -7.78 -6.45 3.19
C PHE A 47 -6.59 -7.09 2.50
N ASP A 48 -6.73 -8.35 2.09
CA ASP A 48 -5.73 -9.05 1.30
C ASP A 48 -6.35 -9.86 0.17
N HIS A 49 -5.57 -10.04 -0.90
CA HIS A 49 -5.93 -10.85 -2.05
C HIS A 49 -4.67 -11.55 -2.58
N ALA A 50 -4.72 -12.89 -2.64
CA ALA A 50 -3.60 -13.69 -3.13
C ALA A 50 -3.54 -13.69 -4.67
N VAL A 51 -2.46 -13.16 -5.23
CA VAL A 51 -2.19 -13.19 -6.68
C VAL A 51 -1.61 -14.54 -7.08
N ARG A 52 -2.31 -15.28 -7.94
CA ARG A 52 -1.99 -16.69 -8.26
C ARG A 52 -1.30 -16.92 -9.60
N SER A 53 -1.10 -15.88 -10.42
CA SER A 53 -0.39 -16.00 -11.69
C SER A 53 0.46 -14.77 -11.99
N GLU A 54 1.55 -14.98 -12.73
CA GLU A 54 2.41 -13.89 -13.18
C GLU A 54 1.66 -12.91 -14.10
N GLU A 55 0.77 -13.42 -14.95
CA GLU A 55 -0.11 -12.62 -15.80
C GLU A 55 -1.05 -11.70 -15.00
N ALA A 56 -1.44 -12.12 -13.79
CA ALA A 56 -2.23 -11.28 -12.89
C ALA A 56 -1.38 -10.23 -12.17
N LEU A 57 -0.07 -10.45 -11.99
CA LEU A 57 0.79 -9.59 -11.18
C LEU A 57 0.87 -8.16 -11.75
N ARG A 58 1.13 -8.02 -13.05
CA ARG A 58 1.19 -6.69 -13.71
C ARG A 58 -0.17 -5.99 -13.65
N ARG A 59 -1.27 -6.72 -13.83
CA ARG A 59 -2.64 -6.16 -13.75
C ARG A 59 -2.94 -5.61 -12.35
N HIS A 60 -2.57 -6.33 -11.29
CA HIS A 60 -2.73 -5.84 -9.92
C HIS A 60 -1.86 -4.61 -9.64
N ALA A 61 -0.63 -4.59 -10.15
CA ALA A 61 0.23 -3.41 -10.02
C ALA A 61 -0.38 -2.18 -10.69
N LEU A 62 -0.88 -2.31 -11.93
CA LEU A 62 -1.55 -1.22 -12.63
C LEU A 62 -2.86 -0.80 -11.95
N TYR A 63 -3.62 -1.75 -11.41
CA TYR A 63 -4.79 -1.43 -10.59
C TYR A 63 -4.41 -0.54 -9.40
N ILE A 64 -3.36 -0.92 -8.65
CA ILE A 64 -2.85 -0.15 -7.50
C ILE A 64 -2.47 1.26 -7.93
N LEU A 65 -1.67 1.40 -8.99
CA LEU A 65 -1.25 2.69 -9.54
C LEU A 65 -2.41 3.53 -10.07
N GLY A 66 -3.51 2.90 -10.49
CA GLY A 66 -4.72 3.59 -10.94
C GLY A 66 -5.62 4.10 -9.80
N ASN A 67 -5.40 3.70 -8.55
CA ASN A 67 -6.25 4.15 -7.43
C ASN A 67 -6.21 5.67 -7.19
N PRO A 68 -5.05 6.35 -7.25
CA PRO A 68 -4.99 7.81 -7.21
C PRO A 68 -5.88 8.48 -8.28
N ILE A 69 -5.88 7.96 -9.51
CA ILE A 69 -6.75 8.46 -10.59
C ILE A 69 -8.22 8.23 -10.25
N ARG A 70 -8.58 7.02 -9.82
CA ARG A 70 -9.95 6.67 -9.41
C ARG A 70 -10.45 7.53 -8.24
N ALA A 71 -9.54 8.01 -7.40
CA ALA A 71 -9.83 8.89 -6.28
C ALA A 71 -9.78 10.39 -6.65
N GLY A 72 -9.54 10.73 -7.91
CA GLY A 72 -9.46 12.12 -8.39
C GLY A 72 -8.22 12.89 -7.91
N LEU A 73 -7.16 12.18 -7.46
CA LEU A 73 -5.92 12.81 -6.97
C LEU A 73 -4.98 13.18 -8.13
N THR A 74 -5.07 12.47 -9.26
CA THR A 74 -4.24 12.68 -10.45
C THR A 74 -5.02 12.38 -11.72
N LEU A 75 -4.54 12.86 -12.87
CA LEU A 75 -5.10 12.55 -14.19
C LEU A 75 -4.35 11.39 -14.85
N HIS A 76 -3.06 11.24 -14.55
CA HIS A 76 -2.18 10.23 -15.11
C HIS A 76 -1.54 9.34 -14.02
N LEU A 77 -1.01 8.19 -14.45
CA LEU A 77 -0.48 7.15 -13.53
C LEU A 77 0.84 7.58 -12.87
N ASP A 78 1.63 8.42 -13.53
CA ASP A 78 2.97 8.85 -13.12
C ASP A 78 2.98 10.15 -12.30
N GLU A 79 1.81 10.75 -12.08
CA GLU A 79 1.69 12.04 -11.37
C GLU A 79 1.61 11.89 -9.85
N TYR A 80 1.24 10.72 -9.32
CA TYR A 80 1.05 10.56 -7.89
C TYR A 80 2.41 10.32 -7.21
N PRO A 81 2.94 11.28 -6.41
CA PRO A 81 4.33 11.24 -5.95
C PRO A 81 4.62 10.10 -4.97
N PHE A 82 3.57 9.47 -4.42
CA PHE A 82 3.67 8.36 -3.47
C PHE A 82 3.36 7.00 -4.11
N ALA A 83 3.27 6.95 -5.45
CA ALA A 83 3.13 5.71 -6.21
C ALA A 83 4.45 5.30 -6.85
N TRP A 84 4.71 4.00 -6.88
CA TRP A 84 5.84 3.41 -7.60
C TRP A 84 5.52 1.97 -8.00
N CYS A 85 6.03 1.53 -9.15
CA CYS A 85 6.08 0.12 -9.49
C CYS A 85 7.33 -0.20 -10.33
N ARG A 86 7.65 -1.50 -10.44
CA ARG A 86 8.82 -1.98 -11.19
C ARG A 86 8.68 -1.91 -12.72
N TRP A 87 7.46 -1.77 -13.25
CA TRP A 87 7.22 -1.73 -14.69
C TRP A 87 7.29 -0.29 -15.19
N PRO A 88 7.79 -0.07 -16.42
CA PRO A 88 7.74 1.25 -17.02
C PRO A 88 6.28 1.70 -17.17
N MET A 89 6.03 2.98 -16.90
CA MET A 89 4.73 3.65 -17.06
C MET A 89 4.59 4.30 -18.45
N ARG A 90 5.34 3.82 -19.45
CA ARG A 90 5.34 4.25 -20.85
C ARG A 90 5.45 3.03 -21.75
#